data_AF-A0A2W1E405-F1
#
_entry.id   AF-A0A2W1E405-F1
#
_cell.length_a   1.000
_cell.length_b   1.000
_cell.length_c   1.000
_cell.angle_alpha   90.00
_cell.angle_beta   90.00
_cell.angle_gamma   90.00
#
_symmetry.space_group_name_H-M   'P 1'
#
loop_
_entity.id
_entity.type
_entity.pdbx_description
1 polymer ?
#
loop_
_entity_poly.entity_id
_entity_poly.type
_entity_poly.pdbx_seq_one_letter_code
_entity_poly.pdbx_strand_id
1 'polypeptide(L)'
;MGLGILDDRHMAAPPGTSTINDPGPEIDSKVDTSHFKRDGDTILQPQPSDSPNDPLNWSPLRKECLMWFLAFSSGVTTSLGPMVSPALPLLAEKYKVSIDMVASLLIGFVAFWIGFTTFFTAAGANVWGKRPFFVISTAVLLGTCVWGFFTGVCWIR
;
A
#
# COMPACT_ATOMS: atom_id res chain seq x y z
N MET A 1 -23.84 9.70 22.72
CA MET A 1 -22.67 8.86 23.00
C MET A 1 -23.13 7.62 23.77
N GLY A 2 -22.75 6.41 23.34
CA GLY A 2 -23.14 5.15 23.98
C GLY A 2 -22.29 4.82 25.22
N LEU A 3 -22.89 4.12 26.19
CA LEU A 3 -22.26 3.70 27.44
C LEU A 3 -20.92 2.98 27.21
N GLY A 4 -19.83 3.49 27.80
CA GLY A 4 -18.51 2.84 27.83
C GLY A 4 -17.42 3.52 26.99
N ILE A 5 -17.74 4.60 26.27
CA ILE A 5 -16.74 5.41 25.55
C ILE A 5 -16.21 6.48 26.50
N LEU A 6 -14.92 6.41 26.83
CA LEU A 6 -14.21 7.45 27.58
C LEU A 6 -13.96 8.64 26.63
N ASP A 7 -14.46 9.82 26.96
CA ASP A 7 -14.22 11.03 26.17
C ASP A 7 -12.71 11.33 26.12
N ASP A 8 -12.14 11.25 24.92
CA ASP A 8 -10.76 11.67 24.68
C ASP A 8 -10.72 13.20 24.65
N ARG A 9 -10.39 13.82 25.79
CA ARG A 9 -10.26 15.28 25.93
C ARG A 9 -9.17 15.88 25.03
N HIS A 10 -8.28 15.07 24.48
CA HIS A 10 -7.21 15.54 23.61
C HIS A 10 -7.55 15.49 22.12
N MET A 11 -8.54 14.70 21.70
CA MET A 11 -8.99 14.61 20.32
C MET A 11 -10.50 14.79 20.23
N ALA A 12 -10.94 16.05 20.02
CA ALA A 12 -12.35 16.38 19.80
C ALA A 12 -12.93 15.76 18.51
N ALA A 13 -12.07 15.35 17.57
CA ALA A 13 -12.46 14.65 16.35
C ALA A 13 -11.30 13.79 15.81
N PRO A 14 -11.56 12.63 15.18
CA PRO A 14 -10.56 11.89 14.43
C PRO A 14 -9.96 12.78 13.33
N PRO A 15 -8.63 12.87 13.18
CA PRO A 15 -8.01 13.64 12.10
C PRO A 15 -8.47 13.10 10.75
N GLY A 16 -9.15 13.94 9.96
CA GLY A 16 -9.66 13.60 8.63
C GLY A 16 -11.17 13.36 8.51
N THR A 17 -11.96 13.52 9.58
CA THR A 17 -13.43 13.45 9.51
C THR A 17 -14.07 14.80 9.80
N SER A 18 -15.04 15.18 8.97
CA SER A 18 -15.97 16.29 9.21
C SER A 18 -17.39 15.75 9.29
N THR A 19 -18.12 16.10 10.35
CA THR A 19 -19.54 15.75 10.46
C THR A 19 -20.33 16.61 9.47
N ILE A 20 -20.79 15.99 8.37
CA ILE A 20 -21.58 16.68 7.33
C ILE A 20 -22.97 17.09 7.85
N ASN A 21 -23.41 16.53 8.99
CA ASN A 21 -24.80 16.57 9.42
C ASN A 21 -25.00 16.90 10.91
N ASP A 22 -24.05 17.58 11.57
CA ASP A 22 -24.31 18.12 12.91
C ASP A 22 -25.26 19.33 12.81
N PRO A 23 -26.47 19.28 13.40
CA PRO A 23 -27.25 20.48 13.64
C PRO A 23 -26.59 21.25 14.80
N GLY A 24 -25.46 21.91 14.52
CA GLY A 24 -24.94 22.99 15.34
C GLY A 24 -25.96 24.15 15.39
N PRO A 25 -25.85 25.05 16.38
CA PRO A 25 -26.86 26.05 16.66
C PRO A 25 -27.13 26.89 15.40
N GLU A 26 -28.41 27.14 15.17
CA GLU A 26 -28.99 27.88 14.06
C GLU A 26 -28.08 29.01 13.55
N ILE A 27 -27.75 28.93 12.26
CA ILE A 27 -27.48 30.05 11.35
C ILE A 27 -26.89 31.28 12.04
N ASP A 28 -25.57 31.28 12.28
CA ASP A 28 -24.81 32.53 12.22
C ASP A 28 -23.97 32.51 10.95
N SER A 29 -24.41 33.31 9.99
CA SER A 29 -23.88 33.50 8.66
C SER A 29 -22.56 34.27 8.65
N LYS A 30 -21.63 33.92 9.56
CA LYS A 30 -20.26 34.43 9.66
C LYS A 30 -19.28 33.41 10.27
N VAL A 31 -19.26 32.18 9.78
CA VAL A 31 -17.97 31.49 9.73
C VAL A 31 -17.22 32.13 8.58
N ASP A 32 -16.15 32.85 8.88
CA ASP A 32 -15.33 33.58 7.90
C ASP A 32 -14.64 32.57 6.96
N THR A 33 -15.36 32.13 5.93
CA THR A 33 -14.91 31.12 4.97
C THR A 33 -13.95 31.69 3.92
N SER A 34 -13.53 32.95 4.08
CA SER A 34 -12.56 33.64 3.22
C SER A 34 -11.15 33.03 3.30
N HIS A 35 -10.81 32.42 4.44
CA HIS A 35 -9.49 31.83 4.69
C HIS A 35 -9.37 30.37 4.19
N PHE A 36 -10.45 29.77 3.69
CA PHE A 36 -10.46 28.38 3.24
C PHE A 36 -10.07 28.28 1.76
N LYS A 37 -9.11 27.40 1.44
CA LYS A 37 -8.77 27.06 0.04
C LYS A 37 -9.96 26.35 -0.61
N ARG A 38 -10.26 26.78 -1.83
CA ARG A 38 -11.37 26.27 -2.66
C ARG A 38 -10.83 25.74 -3.97
N ASP A 39 -11.42 24.65 -4.45
CA ASP A 39 -11.28 24.19 -5.83
C ASP A 39 -12.61 24.43 -6.53
N GLY A 40 -12.70 25.53 -7.29
CA GLY A 40 -13.97 26.02 -7.84
C GLY A 40 -14.97 26.44 -6.75
N ASP A 41 -16.19 25.88 -6.80
CA ASP A 41 -17.28 26.14 -5.84
C ASP A 41 -17.23 25.21 -4.60
N THR A 42 -16.28 24.28 -4.56
CA THR A 42 -16.19 23.28 -3.49
C THR A 42 -15.18 23.71 -2.43
N ILE A 43 -15.61 23.75 -1.17
CA ILE A 43 -14.73 23.95 0.00
C ILE A 43 -13.96 22.65 0.23
N LEU A 44 -12.62 22.73 0.17
CA LEU A 44 -11.76 21.56 0.37
C LEU A 44 -11.72 21.21 1.87
N GLN A 45 -12.27 20.04 2.23
CA GLN A 45 -12.22 19.51 3.58
C GLN A 45 -11.63 18.10 3.55
N PRO A 46 -10.47 17.83 4.18
CA PRO A 46 -9.61 18.74 4.97
C PRO A 46 -8.92 19.81 4.12
N GLN A 47 -8.58 20.93 4.76
CA GLN A 47 -7.88 22.05 4.11
C GLN A 47 -6.46 21.64 3.68
N PRO A 48 -6.03 21.95 2.43
CA PRO A 48 -4.66 21.71 1.99
C PRO A 48 -3.67 22.51 2.83
N SER A 49 -2.68 21.82 3.40
CA SER A 49 -1.55 22.47 4.06
C SER A 49 -0.76 23.29 3.02
N ASP A 50 -0.17 24.42 3.41
CA ASP A 50 0.68 25.23 2.51
C ASP A 50 2.03 24.58 2.19
N SER A 51 2.30 23.40 2.75
CA SER A 51 3.52 22.67 2.43
C SER A 51 3.48 22.11 1.00
N PRO A 52 4.52 22.32 0.17
CA PRO A 52 4.60 21.75 -1.19
C PRO A 52 4.75 20.22 -1.19
N ASN A 53 5.03 19.62 -0.03
CA ASN A 53 5.08 18.17 0.16
C ASN A 53 3.72 17.55 0.52
N ASP A 54 2.67 18.34 0.68
CA ASP A 54 1.32 17.85 0.87
C ASP A 54 0.85 17.14 -0.42
N PRO A 55 0.50 15.83 -0.36
CA PRO A 55 -0.05 15.11 -1.50
C PRO A 55 -1.26 15.82 -2.14
N LEU A 56 -1.98 16.63 -1.37
CA LEU A 56 -3.15 17.35 -1.86
C LEU A 56 -2.76 18.42 -2.91
N ASN A 57 -1.60 19.05 -2.79
CA ASN A 57 -1.11 20.13 -3.67
C ASN A 57 -0.42 19.62 -4.96
N TRP A 58 -0.26 18.30 -5.14
CA TRP A 58 0.43 17.78 -6.32
C TRP A 58 -0.40 17.90 -7.59
N SER A 59 0.27 18.15 -8.73
CA SER A 59 -0.41 18.17 -10.03
C SER A 59 -1.10 16.83 -10.30
N PRO A 60 -2.29 16.83 -10.92
CA PRO A 60 -3.08 15.62 -11.14
C PRO A 60 -2.29 14.58 -11.93
N LEU A 61 -1.51 15.00 -12.91
CA LEU A 61 -0.67 14.11 -13.71
C LEU A 61 0.39 13.37 -12.86
N ARG A 62 0.95 14.00 -11.83
CA ARG A 62 1.87 13.32 -10.90
C ARG A 62 1.12 12.27 -10.07
N LYS A 63 -0.09 12.58 -9.59
CA LYS A 63 -0.93 11.64 -8.83
C LYS A 63 -1.28 10.41 -9.68
N GLU A 64 -1.71 10.64 -10.92
CA GLU A 64 -2.04 9.57 -11.87
C GLU A 64 -0.81 8.70 -12.20
N CYS A 65 0.35 9.28 -12.51
CA CYS A 65 1.56 8.50 -12.76
C CYS A 65 1.94 7.63 -11.54
N LEU A 66 1.88 8.17 -10.33
CA LEU A 66 2.15 7.40 -9.11
C LEU A 66 1.15 6.26 -8.92
N MET A 67 -0.14 6.51 -9.16
CA MET A 67 -1.17 5.46 -9.10
C MET A 67 -0.91 4.36 -10.12
N TRP A 68 -0.52 4.70 -11.35
CA TRP A 68 -0.14 3.73 -12.38
C TRP A 68 1.07 2.88 -11.97
N PHE A 69 2.13 3.48 -11.43
CA PHE A 69 3.29 2.72 -10.97
C PHE A 69 2.96 1.77 -9.82
N LEU A 70 2.14 2.22 -8.86
CA LEU A 70 1.68 1.39 -7.75
C LEU A 70 0.79 0.24 -8.25
N ALA A 71 -0.13 0.52 -9.16
CA ALA A 71 -0.99 -0.49 -9.77
C ALA A 71 -0.16 -1.53 -10.54
N PHE A 72 0.79 -1.08 -11.37
CA PHE A 72 1.67 -1.96 -12.12
C PHE A 72 2.53 -2.84 -11.20
N SER A 73 3.15 -2.25 -10.17
CA SER A 73 3.96 -3.00 -9.20
C SER A 73 3.14 -4.05 -8.45
N SER A 74 1.89 -3.72 -8.09
CA SER A 74 1.00 -4.69 -7.43
C SER A 74 0.62 -5.84 -8.36
N GLY A 75 0.31 -5.54 -9.63
CA GLY A 75 -0.01 -6.54 -10.65
C GLY A 75 1.14 -7.52 -10.92
N VAL A 76 2.38 -7.03 -11.02
CA VAL A 76 3.57 -7.89 -11.17
C VAL A 76 3.77 -8.80 -9.94
N THR A 77 3.50 -8.29 -8.74
CA THR A 77 3.65 -9.09 -7.52
C THR A 77 2.59 -10.19 -7.44
N THR A 78 1.35 -9.90 -7.83
CA THR A 78 0.26 -10.89 -7.83
C THR A 78 0.44 -11.95 -8.91
N SER A 79 1.01 -11.59 -10.08
CA SER A 79 1.21 -12.55 -11.17
C SER A 79 2.28 -13.62 -10.87
N LEU A 80 3.24 -13.34 -9.97
CA LEU A 80 4.24 -14.32 -9.53
C LEU A 80 3.62 -15.59 -8.91
N GLY A 81 2.49 -15.47 -8.23
CA GLY A 81 1.79 -16.61 -7.62
C GLY A 81 1.40 -17.71 -8.63
N PRO A 82 0.54 -17.40 -9.63
CA PRO A 82 0.15 -18.38 -10.65
C PRO A 82 1.29 -18.81 -11.57
N MET A 83 2.34 -17.99 -11.75
CA MET A 83 3.49 -18.37 -12.58
C MET A 83 4.27 -19.57 -12.04
N VAL A 84 4.26 -19.81 -10.73
CA VAL A 84 4.95 -20.97 -10.10
C VAL A 84 4.14 -22.27 -10.27
N SER A 85 2.82 -22.18 -10.40
CA SER A 85 1.91 -23.34 -10.49
C SER A 85 2.30 -24.37 -11.57
N PRO A 86 2.52 -24.00 -12.85
CA PRO A 86 2.91 -24.96 -13.88
C PRO A 86 4.32 -25.53 -13.71
N ALA A 87 5.18 -24.93 -12.89
CA ALA A 87 6.54 -25.41 -12.65
C ALA A 87 6.59 -26.58 -11.65
N LEU A 88 5.58 -26.74 -10.79
CA LEU A 88 5.53 -27.78 -9.76
C LEU A 88 5.67 -29.22 -10.30
N PRO A 89 4.90 -29.66 -11.33
CA PRO A 89 5.04 -31.01 -11.86
C PRO A 89 6.41 -31.26 -12.53
N LEU A 90 6.96 -30.25 -13.23
CA LEU A 90 8.28 -30.33 -13.86
C LEU A 90 9.40 -30.50 -12.81
N LEU A 91 9.29 -29.80 -11.68
CA LEU A 91 10.22 -29.92 -10.56
C LEU A 91 10.10 -31.27 -9.86
N ALA A 92 8.88 -31.79 -9.70
CA ALA A 92 8.64 -33.11 -9.11
C ALA A 92 9.28 -34.23 -9.96
N GLU A 93 9.15 -34.15 -11.29
CA GLU A 93 9.79 -35.10 -12.21
C GLU A 93 11.32 -35.01 -12.17
N LYS A 94 11.87 -33.78 -12.19
CA LYS A 94 13.31 -33.54 -12.20
C LYS A 94 14.00 -34.02 -10.92
N TYR A 95 13.39 -33.80 -9.76
CA TYR A 95 13.95 -34.16 -8.46
C TYR A 95 13.47 -35.52 -7.94
N LYS A 96 12.58 -36.21 -8.68
CA LYS A 96 11.97 -37.51 -8.30
C LYS A 96 11.31 -37.48 -6.91
N VAL A 97 10.61 -36.40 -6.59
CA VAL A 97 9.90 -36.19 -5.31
C VAL A 97 8.40 -36.06 -5.55
N SER A 98 7.58 -36.26 -4.51
CA SER A 98 6.14 -36.04 -4.63
C SER A 98 5.81 -34.57 -4.88
N ILE A 99 4.75 -34.32 -5.65
CA ILE A 99 4.27 -32.97 -5.98
C ILE A 99 3.91 -32.21 -4.70
N ASP A 100 3.29 -32.88 -3.72
CA ASP A 100 2.94 -32.28 -2.43
C ASP A 100 4.15 -31.82 -1.62
N MET A 101 5.26 -32.57 -1.68
CA MET A 101 6.49 -32.18 -0.98
C MET A 101 7.13 -30.95 -1.63
N VAL A 102 7.16 -30.90 -2.97
CA VAL A 102 7.68 -29.74 -3.72
C VAL A 102 6.80 -28.51 -3.49
N ALA A 103 5.48 -28.68 -3.53
CA ALA A 103 4.52 -27.61 -3.30
C ALA A 103 4.62 -27.04 -1.89
N SER A 104 4.65 -27.90 -0.86
CA SER A 104 4.76 -27.47 0.54
C SER A 104 6.08 -26.74 0.83
N LEU A 105 7.21 -27.20 0.28
CA LEU A 105 8.50 -26.52 0.43
C LEU A 105 8.54 -25.19 -0.31
N LEU A 106 8.16 -25.14 -1.59
CA LEU A 106 8.28 -23.90 -2.38
C LEU A 106 7.21 -22.88 -1.99
N ILE A 107 5.94 -23.26 -2.03
CA ILE A 107 4.83 -22.34 -1.75
C ILE A 107 4.79 -22.02 -0.27
N GLY A 108 5.01 -23.01 0.61
CA GLY A 108 5.02 -22.79 2.06
C GLY A 108 6.17 -21.88 2.50
N PHE A 109 7.37 -22.02 1.94
CA PHE A 109 8.49 -21.13 2.25
C PHE A 109 8.27 -19.70 1.73
N VAL A 110 7.69 -19.55 0.53
CA VAL A 110 7.30 -18.24 0.00
C VAL A 110 6.22 -17.60 0.88
N ALA A 111 5.18 -18.34 1.26
CA ALA A 111 4.12 -17.85 2.14
C ALA A 111 4.65 -17.44 3.53
N PHE A 112 5.58 -18.21 4.08
CA PHE A 112 6.25 -17.88 5.34
C PHE A 112 6.99 -16.54 5.26
N TRP A 113 7.79 -16.33 4.21
CA TRP A 113 8.52 -15.07 4.02
C TRP A 113 7.60 -13.87 3.77
N ILE A 114 6.49 -14.07 3.07
CA ILE A 114 5.47 -13.02 2.89
C ILE A 114 4.91 -12.62 4.26
N GLY A 115 4.50 -13.59 5.10
CA GLY A 115 3.99 -13.32 6.44
C GLY A 115 5.00 -12.61 7.34
N PHE A 116 6.24 -13.12 7.36
CA PHE A 116 7.34 -12.55 8.13
C PHE A 116 7.61 -11.09 7.73
N THR A 117 7.80 -10.82 6.44
CA THR A 117 8.12 -9.48 5.92
C THR A 117 6.97 -8.49 6.11
N THR A 118 5.72 -8.97 6.03
CA THR A 118 4.53 -8.13 6.21
C THR A 118 4.48 -7.53 7.62
N PHE A 119 4.85 -8.30 8.65
CA PHE A 119 4.89 -7.81 10.03
C PHE A 119 5.87 -6.63 10.20
N PHE A 120 7.09 -6.79 9.69
CA PHE A 120 8.10 -5.71 9.74
C PHE A 120 7.71 -4.50 8.90
N THR A 121 7.12 -4.73 7.72
CA THR A 121 6.67 -3.64 6.85
C THR A 121 5.53 -2.85 7.49
N ALA A 122 4.59 -3.51 8.16
CA ALA A 122 3.49 -2.85 8.87
C ALA A 122 4.01 -2.00 10.04
N ALA A 123 4.90 -2.55 10.87
CA ALA A 123 5.52 -1.81 11.97
C ALA A 123 6.38 -0.65 11.47
N GLY A 124 7.20 -0.89 10.45
CA GLY A 124 8.10 0.10 9.87
C GLY A 124 7.38 1.23 9.13
N ALA A 125 6.25 0.96 8.47
CA ALA A 125 5.45 1.96 7.78
C ALA A 125 4.90 3.04 8.73
N ASN A 126 4.64 2.68 10.00
CA ASN A 126 4.18 3.63 11.02
C ASN A 126 5.32 4.54 11.53
N VAL A 127 6.57 4.07 11.51
CA VAL A 127 7.73 4.80 12.03
C VAL A 127 8.41 5.66 10.95
N TRP A 128 8.71 5.06 9.78
CA TRP A 128 9.49 5.71 8.72
C TRP A 128 8.62 6.21 7.55
N GLY A 129 7.31 6.00 7.61
CA GLY A 129 6.39 6.30 6.51
C GLY A 129 6.45 5.27 5.38
N LYS A 130 5.49 5.38 4.45
CA LYS A 130 5.23 4.34 3.42
C LYS A 130 6.18 4.40 2.21
N ARG A 131 6.76 5.57 1.91
CA ARG A 131 7.59 5.81 0.71
C ARG A 131 8.83 4.90 0.59
N PRO A 132 9.67 4.71 1.63
CA PRO A 132 10.87 3.89 1.51
C PRO A 132 10.57 2.41 1.25
N PHE A 133 9.49 1.87 1.85
CA PHE A 133 9.11 0.47 1.68
C PHE A 133 8.73 0.13 0.24
N PHE A 134 8.07 1.04 -0.49
CA PHE A 134 7.77 0.85 -1.91
C PHE A 134 9.04 0.83 -2.77
N VAL A 135 9.98 1.75 -2.54
CA VAL A 135 11.21 1.82 -3.34
C VAL A 135 12.09 0.59 -3.10
N ILE A 136 12.25 0.19 -1.84
CA ILE A 136 13.06 -0.98 -1.47
C ILE A 136 12.43 -2.25 -2.03
N SER A 137 11.10 -2.42 -1.90
CA SER A 137 10.43 -3.63 -2.41
C SER A 137 10.52 -3.73 -3.93
N THR A 138 10.37 -2.63 -4.68
CA THR A 138 10.57 -2.62 -6.13
C THR A 138 12.02 -2.94 -6.51
N ALA A 139 13.01 -2.43 -5.79
CA ALA A 139 14.42 -2.74 -6.06
C ALA A 139 14.74 -4.23 -5.80
N VAL A 140 14.23 -4.78 -4.70
CA VAL A 140 14.37 -6.21 -4.38
C VAL A 140 13.68 -7.06 -5.44
N LEU A 141 12.48 -6.68 -5.87
CA LEU A 141 11.73 -7.38 -6.93
C LEU A 141 12.52 -7.39 -8.25
N LEU A 142 13.11 -6.27 -8.64
CA LEU A 142 13.97 -6.22 -9.84
C LEU A 142 15.19 -7.14 -9.68
N GLY A 143 15.84 -7.13 -8.51
CA GLY A 143 16.96 -8.01 -8.20
C GLY A 143 16.60 -9.49 -8.30
N THR A 144 15.44 -9.90 -7.78
CA THR A 144 14.98 -11.29 -7.84
C THR A 144 14.57 -11.70 -9.25
N CYS A 145 13.97 -10.81 -10.05
CA CYS A 145 13.69 -11.08 -11.46
C CYS A 145 14.98 -11.30 -12.27
N VAL A 146 16.00 -10.45 -12.06
CA VAL A 146 17.31 -10.60 -12.71
C VAL A 146 17.99 -11.90 -12.29
N TRP A 147 17.98 -12.21 -10.99
CA TRP A 147 18.50 -13.48 -10.48
C TRP A 147 17.79 -14.67 -11.13
N GLY A 148 16.44 -14.65 -11.18
CA GLY A 148 15.63 -15.68 -11.82
C GLY A 148 16.03 -15.93 -13.27
N PHE A 149 16.26 -14.86 -14.04
CA PHE A 149 16.74 -14.98 -15.42
C PHE A 149 18.11 -15.69 -15.50
N PHE A 150 19.07 -15.29 -14.67
CA PHE A 150 20.39 -15.92 -14.67
C PHE A 150 20.38 -17.37 -14.22
N THR A 151 19.50 -17.74 -13.28
CA THR A 151 19.34 -19.15 -12.90
C THR A 151 18.83 -19.99 -14.07
N GLY A 152 17.95 -19.47 -14.93
CA GLY A 152 17.52 -20.17 -16.14
C GLY A 152 18.68 -20.42 -17.12
N VAL A 153 19.58 -19.46 -17.28
CA VAL A 153 20.73 -19.54 -18.20
C VAL A 153 21.81 -20.51 -17.69
N CYS A 154 22.05 -20.57 -16.38
CA CYS A 154 23.05 -21.47 -15.80
C CYS A 154 22.61 -22.95 -15.80
N TRP A 155 21.31 -23.23 -15.91
CA TRP A 155 20.75 -24.59 -15.82
C TRP A 155 20.43 -25.22 -17.19
N ILE A 156 20.48 -24.45 -18.28
CA ILE A 156 20.23 -24.91 -19.66
C ILE A 156 21.50 -25.37 -20.39
N ARG A 157 22.66 -25.26 -19.73
CA ARG A 157 23.96 -25.72 -20.24
C ARG A 157 24.55 -26.76 -19.31
#